data_AF-I0QM17-F1
#
_entry.id   AF-I0QM17-F1
#
_cell.length_a   1.000
_cell.length_b   1.000
_cell.length_c   1.000
_cell.angle_alpha   90.00
_cell.angle_beta   90.00
_cell.angle_gamma   90.00
#
_symmetry.space_group_name_H-M   'P 1'
#
loop_
_entity.id
_entity.type
_entity.pdbx_description
1 polymer ?
#
loop_
_entity_poly.entity_id
_entity_poly.type
_entity_poly.pdbx_seq_one_letter_code
_entity_poly.pdbx_strand_id
1 'polypeptide(L)' 'SATPAAKEAAAANAEEEKVSLNNASAAELSKVLNGVGLKKGQTIVEYREEMGPFTNIDQLQEVPGIGPGLFKRNQSRLKL' A
#
# COMPACT_ATOMS: atom_id res chain seq x y z
N SER A 1 1.34 1.19 -31.57
CA SER A 1 2.46 1.48 -30.65
C SER A 1 1.92 1.93 -29.30
N ALA A 2 2.03 1.08 -28.29
CA ALA A 2 2.14 1.38 -26.86
C ALA A 2 2.25 0.03 -26.12
N THR A 3 3.50 -0.42 -26.03
CA THR A 3 4.14 -1.37 -25.10
C THR A 3 3.27 -2.26 -24.19
N PRO A 4 3.36 -3.59 -24.29
CA PRO A 4 2.96 -4.50 -23.22
C PRO A 4 4.11 -4.58 -22.19
N ALA A 5 3.89 -4.04 -21.00
CA ALA A 5 4.81 -4.21 -19.87
C ALA A 5 4.07 -4.67 -18.62
N ALA A 6 3.18 -5.66 -18.79
CA ALA A 6 2.85 -6.56 -17.69
C ALA A 6 3.99 -7.59 -17.62
N LYS A 7 5.11 -7.18 -17.01
CA LYS A 7 6.25 -8.05 -16.75
C LYS A 7 5.89 -8.95 -15.58
N GLU A 8 5.49 -10.18 -15.90
CA GLU A 8 5.63 -11.31 -14.99
C GLU A 8 7.09 -11.47 -14.57
N ALA A 9 7.31 -11.33 -13.27
CA ALA A 9 8.46 -11.79 -12.49
C ALA A 9 8.03 -11.64 -11.01
N ALA A 10 8.15 -12.60 -10.10
CA ALA A 10 8.84 -13.87 -10.10
C ALA A 10 8.26 -14.72 -8.97
N ALA A 11 8.35 -16.04 -9.11
CA ALA A 11 8.13 -16.99 -8.03
C ALA A 11 9.24 -16.91 -6.97
N ALA A 12 8.87 -17.30 -5.75
CA ALA A 12 9.72 -17.80 -4.65
C ALA A 12 10.56 -16.78 -3.86
N ASN A 13 9.91 -16.14 -2.89
CA ASN A 13 10.32 -16.20 -1.49
C ASN A 13 9.07 -15.95 -0.63
N ALA A 14 8.86 -16.75 0.42
CA ALA A 14 7.81 -16.50 1.42
C ALA A 14 8.23 -15.36 2.36
N GLU A 15 8.83 -14.31 1.81
CA GLU A 15 8.89 -13.00 2.45
C GLU A 15 7.50 -12.39 2.25
N GLU A 16 6.85 -11.96 3.33
CA GLU A 16 5.58 -11.25 3.22
C GLU A 16 5.72 -10.12 2.20
N GLU A 17 5.00 -10.23 1.08
CA GLU A 17 5.08 -9.27 -0.03
C GLU A 17 4.85 -7.86 0.51
N LYS A 18 5.88 -7.00 0.42
CA LYS A 18 5.78 -5.61 0.92
C LYS A 18 5.25 -4.68 -0.15
N VAL A 19 4.32 -3.81 0.20
CA VAL A 19 3.72 -2.79 -0.67
C VAL A 19 4.23 -1.39 -0.33
N SER A 20 4.51 -0.58 -1.35
CA SER A 20 5.00 0.80 -1.19
C SER A 20 3.84 1.77 -0.94
N LEU A 21 3.93 2.55 0.12
CA LEU A 21 2.95 3.58 0.45
C LEU A 21 2.92 4.71 -0.58
N ASN A 22 4.06 5.05 -1.19
CA ASN A 22 4.14 6.17 -2.14
C ASN A 22 3.88 5.78 -3.59
N ASN A 23 4.10 4.51 -3.96
CA ASN A 23 4.04 4.08 -5.37
C ASN A 23 2.92 3.10 -5.69
N ALA A 24 2.43 2.33 -4.70
CA ALA A 24 1.43 1.32 -4.99
C ALA A 24 0.08 1.96 -5.33
N SER A 25 -0.64 1.32 -6.25
CA SER A 25 -2.04 1.60 -6.53
C SER A 25 -2.94 1.15 -5.38
N ALA A 26 -4.16 1.70 -5.33
CA ALA A 26 -5.19 1.25 -4.39
C ALA A 26 -5.46 -0.26 -4.49
N ALA A 27 -5.39 -0.83 -5.70
CA ALA A 27 -5.58 -2.25 -5.94
C ALA A 27 -4.45 -3.09 -5.33
N GLU A 28 -3.19 -2.69 -5.52
CA GLU A 28 -2.03 -3.37 -4.92
C GLU A 28 -2.05 -3.28 -3.38
N LEU A 29 -2.36 -2.11 -2.83
CA LEU A 29 -2.57 -1.94 -1.39
C LEU A 29 -3.64 -2.90 -0.86
N SER A 30 -4.77 -3.03 -1.57
CA SER A 30 -5.86 -3.90 -1.14
C SER A 30 -5.55 -5.40 -1.23
N LYS A 31 -4.66 -5.80 -2.15
CA LYS A 31 -4.23 -7.19 -2.30
C LYS A 31 -3.28 -7.61 -1.19
N VAL A 32 -2.38 -6.72 -0.79
CA VAL A 32 -1.29 -7.03 0.14
C VAL A 32 -1.71 -6.83 1.60
N LEU A 33 -2.48 -5.77 1.88
CA LEU A 33 -2.77 -5.33 3.25
C LEU A 33 -4.04 -5.99 3.81
N ASN A 34 -3.90 -6.64 4.96
CA ASN A 34 -5.00 -7.27 5.67
C ASN A 34 -5.98 -6.21 6.23
N GLY A 35 -7.26 -6.32 5.87
CA GLY A 35 -8.31 -5.41 6.35
C GLY A 35 -8.39 -4.08 5.59
N VAL A 36 -7.60 -3.92 4.53
CA VAL A 36 -7.64 -2.79 3.59
C VAL A 36 -8.32 -3.28 2.30
N GLY A 37 -9.60 -2.94 2.12
CA GLY A 37 -10.28 -3.12 0.84
C GLY A 37 -9.96 -1.97 -0.14
N LEU A 38 -10.45 -2.06 -1.38
CA LEU A 38 -10.23 -1.04 -2.41
C LEU A 38 -10.52 0.39 -1.94
N LYS A 39 -11.62 0.60 -1.21
CA LYS A 39 -11.98 1.93 -0.68
C LYS A 39 -10.92 2.52 0.24
N LYS A 40 -10.37 1.70 1.15
CA LYS A 40 -9.28 2.14 2.04
C LYS A 40 -7.97 2.33 1.27
N GLY A 41 -7.70 1.48 0.28
CA GLY A 41 -6.59 1.66 -0.63
C GLY A 41 -6.66 3.00 -1.37
N GLN A 42 -7.85 3.39 -1.84
CA GLN A 42 -8.09 4.70 -2.48
C GLN A 42 -7.83 5.84 -1.51
N THR A 43 -8.34 5.77 -0.27
CA THR A 43 -8.09 6.81 0.74
C THR A 43 -6.60 7.00 1.05
N ILE A 44 -5.79 5.93 1.01
CA ILE A 44 -4.33 6.04 1.18
C ILE A 44 -3.69 6.79 -0.01
N VAL A 45 -4.13 6.49 -1.24
CA VAL A 45 -3.65 7.17 -2.45
C VAL A 45 -4.06 8.64 -2.46
N GLU A 46 -5.32 8.93 -2.16
CA GLU A 46 -5.86 10.30 -2.03
C GLU A 46 -5.08 11.08 -0.98
N TYR A 47 -4.84 10.49 0.20
CA TYR A 47 -4.10 11.14 1.27
C TYR A 47 -2.69 11.57 0.82
N ARG A 48 -1.93 10.71 0.11
CA ARG A 48 -0.59 11.10 -0.37
C ARG A 48 -0.61 12.10 -1.53
N GLU A 49 -1.70 12.17 -2.27
CA GLU A 49 -1.91 13.17 -3.33
C GLU A 49 -2.25 14.54 -2.74
N GLU A 50 -3.01 14.59 -1.64
CA GLU A 50 -3.43 15.81 -0.97
C GLU A 50 -2.39 16.34 0.04
N MET A 51 -1.82 15.45 0.85
CA MET A 51 -0.89 15.80 1.94
C MET A 51 0.59 15.70 1.52
N GLY A 52 0.85 15.07 0.38
CA GLY A 52 2.20 14.73 -0.09
C GLY A 52 2.64 13.32 0.32
N PRO A 53 3.82 12.89 -0.16
CA PRO A 53 4.31 11.52 0.07
C PRO A 53 4.55 11.22 1.54
N PHE A 54 4.31 9.97 1.92
CA PHE A 54 4.67 9.45 3.23
C PHE A 54 6.19 9.46 3.41
N THR A 55 6.63 10.02 4.53
CA THR A 55 8.04 10.10 4.95
C THR A 55 8.43 8.99 5.94
N ASN A 56 7.43 8.38 6.59
CA ASN A 56 7.57 7.20 7.43
C ASN A 56 6.30 6.34 7.34
N ILE A 57 6.39 5.08 7.75
CA ILE A 57 5.23 4.16 7.67
C ILE A 57 4.15 4.46 8.71
N ASP A 58 4.52 5.10 9.83
CA ASP A 58 3.60 5.38 10.94
C ASP A 58 2.55 6.43 10.55
N GLN A 59 2.88 7.34 9.63
CA GLN A 59 1.97 8.31 9.01
C GLN A 59 0.77 7.66 8.32
N LEU A 60 0.81 6.36 8.01
CA LEU A 60 -0.37 5.64 7.54
C LEU A 60 -1.55 5.71 8.53
N GLN A 61 -1.27 5.90 9.84
CA GLN A 61 -2.30 6.07 10.87
C GLN A 61 -3.01 7.43 10.80
N GLU A 62 -2.48 8.40 10.06
CA GLU A 62 -3.11 9.71 9.82
C GLU A 62 -4.18 9.62 8.72
N VAL A 63 -4.20 8.52 7.96
CA VAL A 63 -5.18 8.29 6.89
C VAL A 63 -6.56 7.97 7.51
N PRO A 64 -7.63 8.70 7.15
CA PRO A 64 -8.97 8.44 7.65
C PRO A 64 -9.40 6.97 7.43
N GLY A 65 -9.84 6.32 8.51
CA GLY A 65 -10.27 4.91 8.46
C GLY A 65 -9.14 3.88 8.55
N ILE A 66 -7.89 4.32 8.73
CA ILE A 66 -6.73 3.46 9.02
C ILE A 66 -6.31 3.66 10.48
N GLY A 67 -6.97 2.95 11.39
CA GLY A 67 -6.64 3.02 12.81
C GLY A 67 -5.41 2.19 13.22
N PRO A 68 -4.93 2.34 14.47
CA PRO A 68 -3.73 1.65 14.99
C PRO A 68 -3.79 0.12 14.86
N GLY A 69 -4.96 -0.49 15.02
CA GLY A 69 -5.14 -1.94 14.86
C GLY A 69 -4.98 -2.44 13.42
N LEU A 70 -5.29 -1.60 12.44
CA LEU A 70 -5.08 -1.90 11.02
C LEU A 70 -3.63 -1.65 10.62
N PHE A 71 -3.00 -0.60 11.18
CA PHE A 71 -1.58 -0.35 11.00
C PHE A 71 -0.73 -1.51 11.55
N LYS A 72 -0.93 -1.89 12.82
CA LYS A 72 -0.11 -2.91 13.50
C LYS A 72 -0.10 -4.27 12.78
N ARG A 73 -1.23 -4.71 12.21
CA ARG A 73 -1.31 -5.99 11.47
C ARG A 73 -0.62 -5.95 10.10
N ASN A 74 -0.33 -4.75 9.59
CA ASN A 74 0.21 -4.52 8.26
C ASN A 74 1.63 -3.97 8.28
N GLN A 75 2.16 -3.59 9.44
CA GLN A 75 3.46 -2.92 9.58
C GLN A 75 4.61 -3.69 8.89
N SER A 76 4.62 -5.03 8.97
CA SER A 76 5.64 -5.87 8.30
C SER A 76 5.52 -5.87 6.77
N ARG A 77 4.36 -5.50 6.22
CA ARG A 77 4.02 -5.49 4.80
C ARG A 77 4.18 -4.11 4.17
N LEU A 78 4.61 -3.11 4.93
CA LEU A 78 4.74 -1.74 4.46
C LEU A 78 6.21 -1.42 4.14
N LYS A 79 6.38 -0.63 3.08
CA LYS A 79 7.58 0.12 2.76
C LYS A 79 7.18 1.50 2.24
N LEU A 80 8.11 2.44 2.20
CA LEU A 80 7.88 3.74 1.57
C LEU A 80 7.80 3.60 0.05
#